data_AF-A0A3M7M9F9-F1
#
_entry.id   AF-A0A3M7M9F9-F1
#
_cell.length_a   1.000
_cell.length_b   1.000
_cell.length_c   1.000
_cell.angle_alpha   90.00
_cell.angle_beta   90.00
_cell.angle_gamma   90.00
#
_symmetry.space_group_name_H-M   'P 1'
#
loop_
_entity.id
_entity.type
_entity.pdbx_description
1 polymer ?
#
loop_
_entity_poly.entity_id
_entity_poly.type
_entity_poly.pdbx_seq_one_letter_code
_entity_poly.pdbx_strand_id
1 'polypeptide(L)'
;MSSILSTIDPLNTGFVEFVPFLSYAAIAIHSKEHGSDEDEEEEGYQGESNAEEVSAAYQLFTHGAAGPITLTHLRRVAKELREDVPDNVLRDMILEANGGVKGTGKDVGGVSLEDFESVMKRAGLSFG
;
A
#
# COMPACT_ATOMS: atom_id res chain seq x y z
N MET A 1 -21.71 -24.77 -29.64
CA MET A 1 -20.75 -24.27 -28.64
C MET A 1 -21.41 -24.44 -27.29
N SER A 2 -21.05 -25.47 -26.53
CA SER A 2 -21.60 -25.68 -25.19
C SER A 2 -21.08 -24.59 -24.27
N SER A 3 -21.98 -23.82 -23.65
CA SER A 3 -21.62 -22.84 -22.62
C SER A 3 -21.11 -23.58 -21.38
N ILE A 4 -20.13 -23.03 -20.67
CA ILE A 4 -19.57 -23.62 -19.43
C ILE A 4 -20.69 -23.85 -18.39
N LEU A 5 -21.76 -23.05 -18.43
CA LEU A 5 -22.96 -23.24 -17.63
C LEU A 5 -23.65 -24.59 -17.88
N SER A 6 -23.69 -25.05 -19.14
CA SER A 6 -24.23 -26.37 -19.48
C SER A 6 -23.31 -27.53 -19.08
N THR A 7 -22.04 -27.24 -18.76
CA THR A 7 -21.09 -28.23 -18.24
C THR A 7 -21.26 -28.42 -16.73
N ILE A 8 -21.51 -27.34 -15.98
CA ILE A 8 -21.66 -27.40 -14.51
C ILE A 8 -23.11 -27.62 -14.04
N ASP A 9 -24.12 -27.24 -14.84
CA ASP A 9 -25.55 -27.52 -14.61
C ASP A 9 -26.19 -28.09 -15.90
N PRO A 10 -25.89 -29.35 -16.27
CA PRO A 10 -26.39 -29.95 -17.51
C PRO A 10 -27.91 -30.16 -17.51
N LEU A 11 -28.53 -30.19 -16.33
CA LEU A 11 -29.97 -30.40 -16.17
C LEU A 11 -30.75 -29.10 -16.01
N ASN A 12 -30.07 -27.94 -16.07
CA ASN A 12 -30.66 -26.61 -15.89
C ASN A 12 -31.54 -26.54 -14.63
N THR A 13 -31.04 -27.11 -13.54
CA THR A 13 -31.72 -27.15 -12.25
C THR A 13 -31.71 -25.80 -11.56
N GLY A 14 -30.78 -24.92 -11.94
CA GLY A 14 -30.51 -23.65 -11.27
C GLY A 14 -29.65 -23.78 -10.02
N PHE A 15 -29.18 -24.99 -9.70
CA PHE A 15 -28.33 -25.27 -8.56
C PHE A 15 -27.08 -26.03 -9.00
N VAL A 16 -25.94 -25.68 -8.38
CA VAL A 16 -24.65 -26.34 -8.61
C VAL A 16 -24.02 -26.65 -7.26
N GLU A 17 -23.29 -27.76 -7.19
CA GLU A 17 -22.52 -28.07 -5.99
C GLU A 17 -21.37 -27.07 -5.81
N PHE A 18 -20.97 -26.85 -4.55
CA PHE A 18 -19.99 -25.82 -4.20
C PHE A 18 -18.66 -25.98 -4.95
N VAL A 19 -18.17 -27.21 -5.13
CA VAL A 19 -16.88 -27.48 -5.78
C VAL A 19 -16.91 -27.10 -7.28
N PRO A 20 -17.85 -27.60 -8.11
CA PRO A 20 -18.01 -27.15 -9.49
C PRO A 20 -18.24 -25.63 -9.63
N PHE A 21 -19.01 -25.04 -8.71
CA PHE A 21 -19.23 -23.59 -8.66
C PHE A 21 -17.94 -22.82 -8.44
N LEU A 22 -17.14 -23.23 -7.44
CA LEU A 22 -15.87 -22.58 -7.11
C LEU A 22 -14.89 -22.64 -8.28
N SER A 23 -14.79 -23.79 -8.94
CA SER A 23 -13.96 -23.94 -10.15
C SER A 23 -14.40 -23.01 -11.27
N TYR A 24 -15.71 -22.86 -11.49
CA TYR A 24 -16.23 -21.92 -12.48
C TYR A 24 -15.97 -20.46 -12.10
N ALA A 25 -16.19 -20.09 -10.85
CA ALA A 25 -15.95 -18.74 -10.35
C ALA A 25 -14.49 -18.33 -10.52
N ALA A 26 -13.54 -19.22 -10.18
CA ALA A 26 -12.12 -18.99 -10.42
C ALA A 26 -11.84 -18.71 -11.90
N ILE A 27 -12.28 -19.59 -12.80
CA ILE A 27 -12.08 -19.43 -14.25
C ILE A 27 -12.70 -18.12 -14.77
N ALA A 28 -13.89 -17.76 -14.28
CA ALA A 28 -14.60 -16.55 -14.69
C ALA A 28 -13.91 -15.26 -14.21
N ILE A 29 -13.29 -15.28 -13.03
CA ILE A 29 -12.49 -14.17 -12.48
C ILE A 29 -11.22 -14.00 -13.33
N HIS A 30 -10.47 -15.08 -13.55
CA HIS A 30 -9.26 -15.05 -14.38
C HIS A 30 -9.52 -14.68 -15.85
N SER A 31 -10.67 -15.08 -16.41
CA SER A 31 -11.04 -14.73 -17.79
C SER A 31 -11.40 -13.25 -17.97
N LYS A 32 -11.67 -12.52 -16.89
CA LYS A 32 -11.93 -11.07 -16.91
C LYS A 32 -10.63 -10.25 -16.77
N GLU A 33 -9.54 -10.90 -16.43
CA GLU A 33 -8.22 -10.30 -16.14
C GLU A 33 -7.22 -10.45 -17.29
N HIS A 34 -7.55 -11.18 -18.37
CA HIS A 34 -6.74 -11.26 -19.59
C HIS A 34 -6.79 -9.97 -20.44
N GLY A 35 -6.40 -8.87 -19.81
CA GLY A 35 -6.08 -7.57 -20.39
C GLY A 35 -4.83 -6.92 -19.78
N SER A 36 -4.10 -7.58 -18.88
CA SER A 36 -2.77 -7.14 -18.44
C SER A 36 -2.07 -8.23 -17.62
N ASP A 37 -1.19 -8.94 -18.32
CA ASP A 37 0.10 -9.51 -17.92
C ASP A 37 0.32 -10.00 -16.47
N GLU A 38 0.44 -11.33 -16.36
CA GLU A 38 1.58 -12.04 -15.76
C GLU A 38 2.21 -11.42 -14.50
N ASP A 39 1.79 -11.89 -13.32
CA ASP A 39 2.66 -12.36 -12.23
C ASP A 39 1.77 -12.83 -11.05
N GLU A 40 1.46 -14.13 -10.97
CA GLU A 40 0.89 -14.75 -9.77
C GLU A 40 1.99 -14.87 -8.69
N GLU A 41 2.27 -13.76 -8.02
CA GLU A 41 2.71 -13.76 -6.63
C GLU A 41 1.44 -13.77 -5.76
N GLU A 42 1.35 -14.70 -4.80
CA GLU A 42 0.27 -14.78 -3.80
C GLU A 42 0.24 -13.51 -2.92
N GLU A 43 -0.28 -12.37 -3.40
CA GLU A 43 -0.45 -11.13 -2.60
C GLU A 43 -1.75 -10.36 -2.93
N GLY A 44 -2.76 -11.02 -3.49
CA GLY A 44 -3.96 -10.37 -4.07
C GLY A 44 -5.02 -9.79 -3.12
N TYR A 45 -4.78 -9.70 -1.80
CA TYR A 45 -5.68 -8.98 -0.86
C TYR A 45 -4.94 -8.07 0.12
N GLN A 46 -3.62 -7.91 0.00
CA GLN A 46 -2.81 -7.09 0.90
C GLN A 46 -2.28 -5.80 0.26
N GLY A 47 -2.16 -5.76 -1.08
CA GLY A 47 -1.61 -4.59 -1.78
C GLY A 47 -2.49 -3.33 -1.67
N GLU A 48 -3.82 -3.47 -1.80
CA GLU A 48 -4.74 -2.34 -1.74
C GLU A 48 -4.89 -1.80 -0.30
N SER A 49 -4.98 -2.67 0.71
CA SER A 49 -5.08 -2.26 2.11
C SER A 49 -3.81 -1.53 2.58
N ASN A 50 -2.63 -2.05 2.20
CA ASN A 50 -1.37 -1.47 2.63
C ASN A 50 -1.16 -0.06 2.05
N ALA A 51 -1.50 0.15 0.77
CA ALA A 51 -1.36 1.47 0.14
C ALA A 51 -2.29 2.53 0.77
N GLU A 52 -3.53 2.17 1.09
CA GLU A 52 -4.47 3.07 1.76
C GLU A 52 -4.02 3.40 3.19
N GLU A 53 -3.51 2.41 3.93
CA GLU A 53 -2.99 2.60 5.29
C GLU A 53 -1.72 3.45 5.32
N VAL A 54 -0.79 3.22 4.39
CA VAL A 54 0.41 4.05 4.21
C VAL A 54 0.02 5.49 3.88
N SER A 55 -0.95 5.69 2.97
CA SER A 55 -1.47 7.02 2.63
C SER A 55 -2.13 7.71 3.83
N ALA A 56 -2.93 6.98 4.61
CA ALA A 56 -3.56 7.50 5.81
C ALA A 56 -2.52 7.89 6.87
N ALA A 57 -1.53 7.03 7.13
CA ALA A 57 -0.43 7.32 8.03
C ALA A 57 0.38 8.54 7.56
N TYR A 58 0.69 8.62 6.28
CA TYR A 58 1.38 9.76 5.68
C TYR A 58 0.61 11.07 5.90
N GLN A 59 -0.72 11.06 5.73
CA GLN A 59 -1.58 12.22 6.00
C GLN A 59 -1.58 12.63 7.49
N LEU A 60 -1.43 11.68 8.42
CA LEU A 60 -1.27 12.01 9.84
C LEU A 60 0.02 12.78 10.10
N PHE A 61 1.11 12.41 9.43
CA PHE A 61 2.38 13.15 9.52
C PHE A 61 2.29 14.54 8.87
N THR A 62 1.58 14.71 7.75
CA THR A 62 1.44 16.02 7.09
C THR A 62 0.28 16.87 7.62
N HIS A 63 -0.54 16.36 8.54
CA HIS A 63 -1.82 16.95 8.95
C HIS A 63 -2.73 17.31 7.77
N GLY A 64 -2.74 16.47 6.74
CA GLY A 64 -3.52 16.68 5.52
C GLY A 64 -2.98 17.78 4.59
N ALA A 65 -1.79 18.33 4.86
CA ALA A 65 -1.11 19.21 3.92
C ALA A 65 -0.58 18.42 2.72
N ALA A 66 -0.72 19.00 1.53
CA ALA A 66 -0.12 18.45 0.32
C ALA A 66 1.40 18.61 0.35
N GLY A 67 2.13 17.61 -0.15
CA GLY A 67 3.59 17.64 -0.29
C GLY A 67 4.34 16.71 0.67
N PRO A 68 5.68 16.82 0.72
CA PRO A 68 6.54 15.92 1.48
C PRO A 68 6.40 16.11 3.00
N ILE A 69 6.76 15.09 3.78
CA ILE A 69 6.96 15.26 5.23
C ILE A 69 8.21 16.12 5.44
N THR A 70 8.03 17.23 6.16
CA THR A 70 9.09 18.21 6.42
C THR A 70 9.59 18.14 7.86
N LEU A 71 10.72 18.80 8.13
CA LEU A 71 11.24 18.94 9.50
C LEU A 71 10.21 19.56 10.46
N THR A 72 9.36 20.46 9.97
CA THR A 72 8.28 21.07 10.76
C THR A 72 7.24 20.05 11.17
N HIS A 73 6.90 19.11 10.29
CA HIS A 73 5.98 18.02 10.58
C HIS A 73 6.55 17.11 11.67
N LEU A 74 7.80 16.65 11.54
CA LEU A 74 8.41 15.79 12.57
C LEU A 74 8.53 16.48 13.93
N ARG A 75 8.88 17.77 13.97
CA ARG A 75 8.93 18.55 15.22
C ARG A 75 7.56 18.59 15.90
N ARG A 76 6.48 18.69 15.12
CA ARG A 76 5.13 18.67 15.66
C ARG A 76 4.78 17.29 16.21
N VAL A 77 5.04 16.23 15.46
CA VAL A 77 4.79 14.85 15.91
C VAL A 77 5.54 14.55 17.21
N ALA A 78 6.82 14.91 17.31
CA ALA A 78 7.61 14.74 18.55
C ALA A 78 6.97 15.46 19.75
N LYS A 79 6.47 16.69 19.55
CA LYS A 79 5.75 17.44 20.60
C LYS A 79 4.42 16.79 20.98
N GLU A 80 3.66 16.27 20.01
CA GLU A 80 2.39 15.57 20.25
C GLU A 80 2.63 14.26 21.03
N LEU A 81 3.73 13.57 20.76
CA LEU A 81 4.19 12.38 21.50
C LEU A 81 4.89 12.69 22.83
N ARG A 82 5.10 13.98 23.16
CA ARG A 82 5.84 14.45 24.34
C ARG A 82 7.28 13.93 24.40
N GLU A 83 7.90 13.72 23.24
CA GLU A 83 9.30 13.35 23.10
C GLU A 83 10.17 14.59 22.90
N ASP A 84 11.29 14.67 23.63
CA ASP A 84 12.30 15.70 23.44
C ASP A 84 13.34 15.20 22.44
N VAL A 85 13.07 15.48 21.16
CA VAL A 85 13.96 15.12 20.04
C VAL A 85 14.60 16.39 19.49
N PRO A 86 15.95 16.50 19.51
CA PRO A 86 16.62 17.70 19.06
C PRO A 86 16.62 17.81 17.53
N ASP A 87 16.67 19.03 17.04
CA ASP A 87 16.61 19.38 15.62
C ASP A 87 17.62 18.66 14.73
N ASN A 88 18.80 18.32 15.24
CA ASN A 88 19.80 17.56 14.49
C ASN A 88 19.34 16.12 14.24
N VAL A 89 18.77 15.46 15.25
CA VAL A 89 18.24 14.09 15.13
C VAL A 89 17.06 14.08 14.16
N LEU A 90 16.16 15.06 14.24
CA LEU A 90 15.05 15.17 13.29
C LEU A 90 15.53 15.38 11.84
N ARG A 91 16.64 16.10 11.65
CA ARG A 91 17.27 16.25 10.33
C ARG A 91 17.87 14.94 9.83
N ASP A 92 18.53 14.20 10.72
CA ASP A 92 19.12 12.90 10.39
C ASP A 92 18.02 11.88 10.04
N MET A 93 16.86 11.93 10.70
CA MET A 93 15.71 11.10 10.35
C MET A 93 15.17 11.38 8.94
N ILE A 94 15.09 12.66 8.54
CA ILE A 94 14.68 13.02 7.16
C ILE A 94 15.71 12.51 6.15
N LEU A 95 17.00 12.66 6.44
CA LEU A 95 18.09 12.22 5.56
C LEU A 95 18.14 10.70 5.40
N GLU A 96 17.91 9.95 6.48
CA GLU A 96 17.83 8.49 6.41
C GLU A 96 16.62 8.06 5.58
N ALA A 97 15.47 8.72 5.78
CA ALA A 97 14.23 8.36 5.09
C ALA A 97 14.26 8.68 3.59
N ASN A 98 14.80 9.83 3.19
CA ASN A 98 14.82 10.26 1.78
C ASN A 98 16.04 9.75 0.98
N GLY A 99 16.74 8.73 1.50
CA GLY A 99 17.92 8.17 0.84
C GLY A 99 19.12 9.12 0.75
N GLY A 100 19.19 10.11 1.63
CA GLY A 100 20.26 11.10 1.68
C GLY A 100 20.16 12.17 0.59
N VAL A 101 19.02 12.30 -0.09
CA VAL A 101 18.77 13.34 -1.08
C VAL A 101 18.72 14.69 -0.36
N LYS A 102 19.75 15.51 -0.59
CA LYS A 102 19.75 16.88 -0.09
C LYS A 102 18.80 17.72 -0.94
N GLY A 103 17.92 18.47 -0.27
CA GLY A 103 17.05 19.43 -0.91
C GLY A 103 17.83 20.55 -1.59
N THR A 104 17.13 21.46 -2.27
CA THR A 104 17.76 22.59 -2.93
C THR A 104 18.31 23.58 -1.88
N GLY A 105 19.64 23.63 -1.71
CA GLY A 105 20.30 24.59 -0.80
C GLY A 105 20.68 24.01 0.57
N LYS A 106 20.20 24.63 1.66
CA LYS A 106 20.52 24.25 3.06
C LYS A 106 19.50 23.30 3.70
N ASP A 107 18.44 22.97 3.00
CA ASP A 107 17.37 22.11 3.50
C ASP A 107 17.69 20.64 3.29
N VAL A 108 17.36 19.80 4.28
CA VAL A 108 17.53 18.34 4.22
C VAL A 108 16.55 17.66 3.25
N GLY A 109 15.75 18.45 2.51
CA GLY A 109 14.66 17.96 1.69
C GLY A 109 13.44 17.61 2.56
N GLY A 110 12.56 16.79 1.99
CA GLY A 110 11.46 16.17 2.71
C GLY A 110 11.32 14.72 2.28
N VAL A 111 10.48 13.98 3.00
CA VAL A 111 10.23 12.56 2.75
C VAL A 111 8.99 12.47 1.87
N SER A 112 9.13 11.90 0.67
CA SER A 112 8.01 11.65 -0.22
C SER A 112 7.15 10.48 0.29
N LEU A 113 6.01 10.22 -0.34
CA LEU A 113 5.18 9.06 -0.01
C LEU A 113 5.95 7.75 -0.24
N GLU A 114 6.69 7.66 -1.34
CA GLU A 114 7.51 6.49 -1.71
C GLU A 114 8.64 6.24 -0.69
N ASP A 115 9.32 7.32 -0.26
CA ASP A 115 10.34 7.25 0.78
C ASP A 115 9.75 6.76 2.12
N PHE A 116 8.58 7.31 2.49
CA PHE A 116 7.88 6.95 3.71
C PHE A 116 7.45 5.48 3.70
N GLU A 117 6.89 5.00 2.59
CA GLU A 117 6.53 3.61 2.38
C GLU A 117 7.74 2.67 2.53
N SER A 118 8.87 3.03 1.90
CA SER A 118 10.12 2.29 2.00
C SER A 118 10.61 2.19 3.46
N VAL A 119 10.51 3.28 4.22
CA VAL A 119 10.83 3.29 5.65
C VAL A 119 9.89 2.38 6.45
N MET A 120 8.58 2.41 6.19
CA MET A 120 7.61 1.54 6.88
C MET A 120 7.87 0.06 6.59
N LYS A 121 8.13 -0.29 5.32
CA LYS A 121 8.49 -1.64 4.90
C LYS A 121 9.78 -2.13 5.59
N ARG A 122 10.81 -1.29 5.64
CA ARG A 122 12.09 -1.60 6.33
C ARG A 122 11.93 -1.75 7.84
N ALA A 123 11.01 -1.00 8.45
CA ALA A 123 10.70 -1.08 9.87
C ALA A 123 9.90 -2.35 10.23
N GLY A 124 9.51 -3.17 9.25
CA GLY A 124 8.65 -4.33 9.47
C GLY A 124 7.21 -3.96 9.83
N LEU A 125 6.82 -2.70 9.59
CA LEU A 125 5.43 -2.25 9.70
C LEU A 125 4.71 -2.64 8.42
N SER A 126 4.45 -3.95 8.27
CA SER A 126 3.43 -4.43 7.36
C SER A 126 2.11 -4.38 8.12
N PHE A 127 1.22 -3.46 7.74
CA PHE A 127 -0.15 -3.51 8.21
C PHE A 127 -0.83 -4.62 7.41
N GLY A 128 -1.17 -5.70 8.12
CA GLY A 128 -1.74 -6.93 7.60
C GLY A 128 -2.69 -7.56 8.59
#